data_AF-A0A9X0ESK9-F1
#
_entry.id   AF-A0A9X0ESK9-F1
#
_cell.length_a   1.000
_cell.length_b   1.000
_cell.length_c   1.000
_cell.angle_alpha   90.00
_cell.angle_beta   90.00
_cell.angle_gamma   90.00
#
_symmetry.space_group_name_H-M   'P 1'
#
loop_
_entity.id
_entity.type
_entity.pdbx_description
1 polymer ?
#
loop_
_entity_poly.entity_id
_entity_poly.type
_entity_poly.pdbx_seq_one_letter_code
_entity_poly.pdbx_strand_id
1 'polypeptide(L)'
;MNKRETRIRILDLQDQHCMGCKHYNGVRTYCMDDCKIGKEIYQLGTGLIFDEKDSKRKVKLKWDSICQQAIVLRNKGYTYQKIANELGCHASSLRKQLNQRGL
;
A
#
# COMPACT_ATOMS: atom_id res chain seq x y z
N MET A 1 -0.73 12.43 12.05
CA MET A 1 -1.54 11.59 12.95
C MET A 1 -1.06 10.16 12.86
N ASN A 2 -0.78 9.55 14.00
CA ASN A 2 -0.49 8.13 14.13
C ASN A 2 -1.75 7.28 13.97
N LYS A 3 -1.61 6.00 13.63
CA LYS A 3 -2.74 5.06 13.50
C LYS A 3 -3.66 5.07 14.73
N ARG A 4 -3.10 5.27 15.94
CA ARG A 4 -3.86 5.40 17.19
C ARG A 4 -4.69 6.68 17.25
N GLU A 5 -4.10 7.81 16.89
CA GLU A 5 -4.78 9.13 16.89
C GLU A 5 -5.90 9.16 15.84
N THR A 6 -5.67 8.57 14.67
CA THR A 6 -6.70 8.46 13.62
C THR A 6 -7.88 7.61 14.08
N ARG A 7 -7.65 6.53 14.83
CA ARG A 7 -8.73 5.73 15.43
C ARG A 7 -9.51 6.52 16.49
N ILE A 8 -8.82 7.22 17.38
CA ILE A 8 -9.45 8.05 18.41
C ILE A 8 -10.30 9.15 17.76
N ARG A 9 -9.80 9.78 16.69
CA ARG A 9 -10.53 10.82 15.97
C ARG A 9 -11.78 10.30 15.27
N ILE A 10 -11.73 9.09 14.71
CA ILE A 10 -12.92 8.45 14.13
C ILE A 10 -13.99 8.21 15.20
N LEU A 11 -13.60 7.70 16.38
CA LEU A 11 -14.52 7.47 17.49
C LEU A 11 -15.13 8.78 17.99
N ASP A 12 -14.32 9.82 18.17
CA ASP A 12 -14.77 11.15 18.57
C ASP A 12 -15.79 11.75 17.58
N LEU A 13 -15.54 11.63 16.27
CA LEU A 13 -16.48 12.09 15.24
C LEU A 13 -17.78 11.28 15.24
N GLN A 14 -17.73 9.98 15.52
CA GLN A 14 -18.92 9.14 15.64
C GLN A 14 -19.75 9.52 16.89
N ASP A 15 -19.10 9.74 18.03
CA ASP A 15 -19.76 10.09 19.28
C ASP A 15 -20.41 11.48 19.21
N GLN A 16 -19.70 12.46 18.64
CA GLN A 16 -20.19 13.84 18.55
C GLN A 16 -21.30 14.04 17.50
N HIS A 17 -21.26 13.31 16.39
CA HIS A 17 -22.13 13.60 15.23
C HIS A 17 -23.01 12.43 14.78
N CYS A 18 -22.67 11.19 15.15
CA CYS A 18 -23.38 10.01 14.65
C CYS A 18 -24.30 9.35 15.69
N MET A 19 -24.02 9.43 17.00
CA MET A 19 -24.82 8.75 18.04
C MET A 19 -26.31 9.15 18.10
N GLY A 20 -26.67 10.34 17.61
CA GLY A 20 -28.08 10.80 17.49
C GLY A 20 -28.58 10.90 16.05
N CYS A 21 -27.82 10.42 15.07
CA CYS A 21 -28.15 10.62 13.66
C CYS A 21 -29.30 9.71 13.23
N LYS A 22 -30.29 10.26 12.52
CA LYS A 22 -31.41 9.50 11.93
C LYS A 22 -30.95 8.40 10.96
N HIS A 23 -29.74 8.54 10.42
CA HIS A 23 -29.12 7.58 9.51
C HIS A 23 -28.08 6.68 10.20
N TYR A 24 -27.96 6.69 11.53
CA TYR A 24 -27.00 5.87 12.29
C TYR A 24 -27.17 4.37 12.03
N ASN A 25 -28.42 3.90 11.99
CA ASN A 25 -28.79 2.54 11.58
C ASN A 25 -29.20 2.44 10.10
N GLY A 26 -28.98 3.50 9.33
CA GLY A 26 -29.40 3.62 7.94
C GLY A 26 -28.41 3.00 6.95
N VAL A 27 -28.76 3.08 5.67
CA VAL A 27 -27.90 2.61 4.58
C VAL A 27 -26.62 3.45 4.53
N ARG A 28 -25.46 2.80 4.57
CA ARG A 28 -24.14 3.48 4.60
C ARG A 28 -23.85 4.38 3.41
N THR A 29 -24.58 4.25 2.30
CA THR A 29 -24.41 5.04 1.09
C THR A 29 -24.62 6.53 1.35
N TYR A 30 -25.65 6.91 2.10
CA TYR A 30 -25.89 8.32 2.47
C TYR A 30 -24.70 8.93 3.24
N CYS A 31 -24.13 8.18 4.18
CA CYS A 31 -22.99 8.65 4.96
C CYS A 31 -21.71 8.78 4.11
N MET A 32 -21.57 8.00 3.05
CA MET A 32 -20.43 8.08 2.14
C MET A 32 -20.61 9.14 1.04
N ASP A 33 -21.84 9.38 0.58
CA ASP A 33 -22.11 10.20 -0.61
C ASP A 33 -22.59 11.62 -0.27
N ASP A 34 -23.35 11.79 0.82
CA ASP A 34 -24.04 13.05 1.14
C ASP A 34 -23.63 13.65 2.50
N CYS A 35 -23.09 12.84 3.42
CA CYS A 35 -22.66 13.31 4.74
C CYS A 35 -21.19 13.73 4.77
N LYS A 36 -20.93 15.00 5.13
CA LYS A 36 -19.55 15.52 5.29
C LYS A 36 -18.76 14.75 6.37
N ILE A 37 -19.39 14.47 7.51
CA ILE A 37 -18.76 13.73 8.61
C ILE A 37 -18.49 12.28 8.22
N GLY A 38 -19.43 11.64 7.53
CA GLY A 38 -19.26 10.26 7.07
C GLY A 38 -18.16 10.12 6.02
N LYS A 39 -18.01 11.10 5.11
CA LYS A 39 -16.87 11.18 4.18
C LYS A 39 -15.53 11.29 4.90
N GLU A 40 -15.46 12.13 5.93
CA GLU A 40 -14.25 12.31 6.73
C GLU A 40 -13.88 11.03 7.49
N ILE A 41 -14.85 10.39 8.15
CA ILE A 41 -14.65 9.09 8.82
C ILE A 41 -14.18 8.02 7.83
N TYR A 42 -14.77 7.96 6.64
CA TYR A 42 -14.38 7.02 5.59
C TYR A 42 -12.95 7.27 5.11
N GLN A 43 -12.56 8.52 4.88
CA GLN A 43 -11.18 8.88 4.51
C GLN A 43 -10.17 8.52 5.60
N LEU A 44 -10.47 8.84 6.86
CA LEU A 44 -9.62 8.47 8.00
C LEU A 44 -9.52 6.94 8.14
N GLY A 45 -10.62 6.22 7.92
CA GLY A 45 -10.69 4.76 7.95
C GLY A 45 -9.89 4.09 6.82
N THR A 46 -10.00 4.59 5.59
CA THR A 46 -9.19 4.09 4.46
C THR A 46 -7.69 4.28 4.71
N GLY A 47 -7.30 5.40 5.36
CA GLY A 47 -5.94 5.65 5.83
C GLY A 47 -5.43 4.66 6.88
N LEU A 48 -6.33 4.07 7.67
CA LEU A 48 -6.01 3.04 8.67
C LEU A 48 -5.89 1.63 8.09
N ILE A 49 -6.56 1.38 6.95
CA ILE A 49 -6.59 0.09 6.25
C ILE A 49 -5.37 -0.08 5.30
N PHE A 50 -4.52 0.95 5.17
CA PHE A 50 -3.34 0.91 4.30
C PHE A 50 -2.30 -0.13 4.74
N ASP A 51 -2.42 -1.33 4.18
CA ASP A 51 -1.34 -2.33 4.15
C ASP A 51 -1.19 -3.00 2.77
N GLU A 52 -2.25 -3.13 1.95
CA GLU A 52 -2.14 -3.90 0.71
C GLU A 52 -1.53 -3.13 -0.48
N LYS A 53 -1.96 -1.87 -0.71
CA LYS A 53 -1.39 -1.02 -1.77
C LYS A 53 0.03 -0.54 -1.44
N ASP A 54 0.32 -0.32 -0.16
CA ASP A 54 1.65 0.10 0.29
C ASP A 54 2.66 -1.05 0.25
N SER A 55 2.26 -2.25 0.66
CA SER A 55 3.10 -3.46 0.53
C SER A 55 3.38 -3.80 -0.94
N LYS A 56 2.38 -3.74 -1.82
CA LYS A 56 2.58 -3.94 -3.26
C LYS A 56 3.53 -2.89 -3.86
N ARG A 57 3.42 -1.61 -3.45
CA ARG A 57 4.35 -0.55 -3.86
C ARG A 57 5.75 -0.77 -3.33
N LYS A 58 5.91 -1.12 -2.05
CA LYS A 58 7.21 -1.43 -1.44
C LYS A 58 7.89 -2.62 -2.10
N VAL A 59 7.15 -3.68 -2.39
CA VAL A 59 7.65 -4.85 -3.13
C VAL A 59 8.07 -4.45 -4.54
N LYS A 60 7.28 -3.64 -5.24
CA LYS A 60 7.63 -3.13 -6.57
C LYS A 60 8.92 -2.30 -6.53
N LEU A 61 9.03 -1.33 -5.62
CA LEU A 61 10.21 -0.50 -5.43
C LEU A 61 11.46 -1.32 -5.08
N LYS A 62 11.31 -2.33 -4.22
CA LYS A 62 12.40 -3.26 -3.87
C LYS A 62 12.89 -4.00 -5.12
N TRP A 63 11.97 -4.51 -5.94
CA TRP A 63 12.34 -5.19 -7.18
C TRP A 63 12.91 -4.25 -8.24
N ASP A 64 12.45 -3.00 -8.33
CA ASP A 64 13.02 -2.01 -9.23
C ASP A 64 14.51 -1.77 -8.90
N SER A 65 14.84 -1.62 -7.62
CA SER A 65 16.23 -1.50 -7.15
C SER A 65 17.06 -2.75 -7.46
N ILE A 66 16.53 -3.95 -7.20
CA ILE A 66 17.20 -5.22 -7.51
C ILE A 66 17.48 -5.35 -9.01
N CYS A 67 16.51 -5.01 -9.87
CA CYS A 67 16.67 -5.06 -11.32
C CYS A 67 17.73 -4.07 -11.82
N GLN A 68 17.78 -2.85 -11.27
CA GLN A 68 18.83 -1.88 -11.61
C GLN A 68 20.23 -2.39 -11.24
N GLN A 69 20.39 -2.96 -10.04
CA GLN A 69 21.66 -3.55 -9.62
C GLN A 69 22.06 -4.75 -10.49
N ALA A 70 21.07 -5.56 -10.88
CA ALA A 70 21.29 -6.68 -11.79
C ALA A 70 21.83 -6.24 -13.16
N ILE A 71 21.33 -5.13 -13.72
CA ILE A 71 21.84 -4.57 -14.99
C ILE A 71 23.28 -4.11 -14.84
N VAL A 72 23.62 -3.42 -13.74
CA VAL A 72 24.99 -2.97 -13.48
C VAL A 72 25.95 -4.15 -13.39
N LEU A 73 25.58 -5.22 -12.67
CA LEU A 73 26.38 -6.43 -12.58
C LEU A 73 26.45 -7.18 -13.92
N ARG A 74 25.37 -7.15 -14.70
CA ARG A 74 25.33 -7.76 -16.03
C ARG A 74 26.29 -7.06 -17.00
N ASN A 75 26.34 -5.73 -16.97
CA ASN A 75 27.28 -4.93 -17.76
C ASN A 75 28.75 -5.19 -17.36
N LYS A 76 28.99 -5.60 -16.11
CA LYS A 76 30.31 -6.06 -15.64
C LYS A 76 30.65 -7.50 -16.06
N GLY A 77 29.78 -8.18 -16.80
CA GLY A 77 30.00 -9.55 -17.30
C GLY A 77 29.53 -10.68 -16.39
N TYR A 78 28.78 -10.40 -15.32
CA TYR A 78 28.33 -11.44 -14.40
C TYR A 78 27.18 -12.27 -15.01
N THR A 79 27.13 -13.56 -14.66
CA THR A 79 26.01 -14.46 -15.03
C THR A 79 24.81 -14.20 -14.13
N TYR A 80 23.60 -14.45 -14.63
CA TYR A 80 22.38 -14.29 -13.84
C TYR A 80 22.36 -15.12 -12.56
N GLN A 81 23.03 -16.28 -12.53
CA GLN A 81 23.19 -17.09 -11.32
C GLN A 81 24.04 -16.38 -10.27
N LYS A 82 25.18 -15.81 -10.68
CA LYS A 82 26.05 -15.07 -9.77
C LYS A 82 25.38 -13.79 -9.26
N ILE A 83 24.68 -13.07 -10.14
CA ILE A 83 23.91 -11.86 -9.80
C ILE A 83 22.80 -12.19 -8.79
N ALA A 84 22.07 -13.28 -9.01
CA ALA A 84 20.99 -13.71 -8.12
C ALA A 84 21.51 -14.04 -6.71
N ASN A 85 22.66 -14.72 -6.62
CA ASN A 85 23.34 -15.01 -5.36
C ASN A 85 23.78 -13.72 -4.63
N GLU A 86 24.38 -12.76 -5.35
CA GLU A 86 24.80 -11.46 -4.79
C GLU A 86 23.61 -10.64 -4.29
N LEU A 87 22.49 -10.65 -5.02
CA LEU A 87 21.29 -9.88 -4.69
C LEU A 87 20.34 -10.62 -3.72
N GLY A 88 20.72 -11.82 -3.26
CA GLY A 88 19.92 -12.63 -2.33
C GLY A 88 18.54 -13.03 -2.88
N CYS A 89 18.42 -13.21 -4.19
CA CYS A 89 17.16 -13.59 -4.83
C CYS A 89 17.33 -14.83 -5.71
N HIS A 90 16.24 -15.48 -6.08
CA HIS A 90 16.31 -16.65 -6.96
C HIS A 90 16.45 -16.23 -8.42
N ALA A 91 17.33 -16.87 -9.18
CA ALA A 91 17.61 -16.51 -10.58
C ALA A 91 16.38 -16.54 -11.49
N SER A 92 15.44 -17.46 -11.25
CA SER A 92 14.17 -17.51 -12.00
C SER A 92 13.26 -16.32 -11.67
N SER A 93 13.23 -15.87 -10.41
CA SER A 93 12.47 -14.69 -9.98
C SER A 93 13.06 -13.42 -10.56
N LEU A 94 14.39 -13.30 -10.54
CA LEU A 94 15.10 -12.17 -11.15
C LEU A 94 14.78 -12.06 -12.64
N ARG A 95 14.87 -13.17 -13.39
CA ARG A 95 14.57 -13.19 -14.83
C ARG A 95 13.11 -12.84 -15.13
N LYS A 96 12.17 -13.32 -14.33
CA LYS A 96 10.75 -12.93 -14.45
C LYS A 96 10.54 -11.44 -14.21
N GLN A 97 11.18 -10.88 -13.17
CA GLN A 97 11.04 -9.48 -12.79
C GLN A 97 11.71 -8.51 -13.78
N LEU A 98 12.81 -8.92 -14.42
CA LEU A 98 13.44 -8.20 -15.54
C LEU A 98 12.54 -8.19 -16.78
N ASN A 99 12.05 -9.37 -17.20
CA ASN A 99 11.13 -9.47 -18.32
C ASN A 99 9.85 -8.63 -18.13
N GLN A 100 9.27 -8.63 -16.92
CA GLN A 100 8.09 -7.82 -16.59
C GLN A 100 8.33 -6.31 -16.71
N ARG A 101 9.60 -5.87 -16.69
CA ARG A 101 10.01 -4.47 -16.80
C ARG A 101 10.59 -4.11 -18.17
N GLY A 102 10.66 -5.07 -19.10
CA GLY A 102 11.26 -4.87 -20.42
C GLY A 102 12.77 -4.67 -20.38
N LEU A 103 13.44 -5.24 -19.37
CA LEU A 103 14.88 -5.17 -19.14
C LEU A 103 15.59 -6.47 -19.51
#